data_AF-A0A4R7W0W8-F1
#
_entry.id   AF-A0A4R7W0W8-F1
#
_cell.length_a   1.000
_cell.length_b   1.000
_cell.length_c   1.000
_cell.angle_alpha   90.00
_cell.angle_beta   90.00
_cell.angle_gamma   90.00
#
_symmetry.space_group_name_H-M   'P 1'
#
loop_
_entity.id
_entity.type
_entity.pdbx_description
1 polymer ?
#
loop_
_entity_poly.entity_id
_entity_poly.type
_entity_poly.pdbx_seq_one_letter_code
_entity_poly.pdbx_strand_id
1 'polypeptide(L)'
;MRPAMLDGLVEVHACLRFDEEEALVAAHDERLSGTRSTYDLVTWRRARSDALLAPVAAAARGQVLLPDRVPTEERRAFLLPHEDVASARAVITALTHLAGVETECTGPLPPVSFVPAPPI
;
A
#
# COMPACT_ATOMS: atom_id res chain seq x y z
N MET A 1 -20.41 18.75 11.65
CA MET A 1 -20.84 17.43 12.18
C MET A 1 -19.86 16.41 11.64
N ARG A 2 -18.92 15.89 12.46
CA ARG A 2 -18.02 14.83 12.00
C ARG A 2 -18.86 13.57 11.79
N PRO A 3 -18.70 12.81 10.71
CA PRO A 3 -19.40 11.53 10.60
C PRO A 3 -18.91 10.63 11.73
N ALA A 4 -19.81 10.24 12.64
CA ALA A 4 -19.56 9.31 13.76
C ALA A 4 -18.98 7.95 13.31
N MET A 5 -18.96 7.70 11.99
CA MET A 5 -18.43 6.49 11.35
C MET A 5 -16.89 6.35 11.47
N LEU A 6 -16.17 7.42 11.79
CA LEU A 6 -14.69 7.42 11.87
C LEU A 6 -14.15 7.59 13.30
N ASP A 7 -15.01 7.57 14.32
CA ASP A 7 -14.57 7.69 15.71
C ASP A 7 -13.73 6.47 16.10
N GLY A 8 -12.51 6.72 16.63
CA GLY A 8 -11.54 5.68 16.98
C GLY A 8 -10.79 5.06 15.79
N LEU A 9 -11.11 5.47 14.56
CA LEU A 9 -10.41 5.07 13.35
C LEU A 9 -9.37 6.12 12.93
N VAL A 10 -8.24 5.64 12.44
CA VAL A 10 -7.14 6.46 11.95
C VAL A 10 -6.63 5.92 10.62
N GLU A 11 -6.01 6.80 9.86
CA GLU A 11 -5.38 6.45 8.60
C GLU A 11 -3.89 6.19 8.78
N VAL A 12 -3.40 5.12 8.17
CA VAL A 12 -1.98 4.77 8.11
C VAL A 12 -1.61 4.60 6.64
N HIS A 13 -0.52 5.25 6.22
CA HIS A 13 0.01 5.10 4.88
C HIS A 13 1.14 4.09 4.89
N ALA A 14 1.09 3.11 3.98
CA ALA A 14 2.21 2.26 3.63
C ALA A 14 2.75 2.69 2.27
N CYS A 15 4.06 2.86 2.16
CA CYS A 15 4.78 2.99 0.90
C CYS A 15 5.70 1.79 0.77
N LEU A 16 5.61 1.07 -0.34
CA LEU A 16 6.54 0.01 -0.71
C LEU A 16 7.32 0.49 -1.93
N ARG A 17 8.66 0.48 -1.86
CA ARG A 17 9.53 0.68 -3.02
C ARG A 17 10.16 -0.64 -3.41
N PHE A 18 10.00 -0.99 -4.68
CA PHE A 18 10.58 -2.18 -5.27
C PHE A 18 11.87 -1.81 -5.99
N ASP A 19 12.87 -2.68 -5.94
CA ASP A 19 14.04 -2.55 -6.79
C ASP A 19 13.61 -2.65 -8.27
N GLU A 20 14.02 -1.67 -9.09
CA GLU A 20 13.59 -1.59 -10.48
C GLU A 20 14.10 -2.78 -11.32
N GLU A 21 15.31 -3.25 -11.04
CA GLU A 21 15.92 -4.36 -11.77
C GLU A 21 15.23 -5.68 -11.41
N GLU A 22 14.99 -5.92 -10.11
CA GLU A 22 14.24 -7.10 -9.65
C GLU A 22 12.79 -7.08 -10.17
N ALA A 23 12.13 -5.92 -10.12
CA ALA A 23 10.77 -5.76 -10.61
C ALA A 23 10.66 -6.00 -12.12
N LEU A 24 11.65 -5.53 -12.89
CA LEU A 24 11.72 -5.77 -14.34
C LEU A 24 12.03 -7.23 -14.68
N VAL A 25 12.91 -7.90 -13.91
CA VAL A 25 13.21 -9.32 -14.10
C VAL A 25 11.99 -10.18 -13.75
N ALA A 26 11.34 -9.92 -12.62
CA ALA A 26 10.16 -10.66 -12.18
C ALA A 26 8.95 -10.45 -13.12
N ALA A 27 8.76 -9.24 -13.65
CA ALA A 27 7.75 -8.97 -14.68
C ALA A 27 8.07 -9.65 -16.03
N HIS A 28 9.33 -9.99 -16.29
CA HIS A 28 9.77 -10.63 -17.54
C HIS A 28 9.70 -12.16 -17.50
N ASP A 29 9.93 -12.77 -16.33
CA ASP A 29 9.95 -14.22 -16.16
C ASP A 29 8.55 -14.86 -16.35
N GLU A 30 7.47 -14.07 -16.25
CA GLU A 30 6.11 -14.53 -16.58
C GLU A 30 5.77 -14.51 -18.09
N ARG A 31 6.67 -14.06 -18.99
CA ARG A 31 6.36 -14.06 -20.45
C ARG A 31 7.59 -14.05 -21.37
N LEU A 32 7.82 -15.20 -22.02
CA LEU A 32 8.55 -15.31 -23.29
C LEU A 32 7.86 -14.50 -24.40
N SER A 33 8.07 -13.18 -24.49
CA SER A 33 7.83 -12.38 -25.70
C SER A 33 8.25 -10.91 -25.52
N GLY A 34 9.51 -10.61 -25.78
CA GLY A 34 10.01 -9.47 -26.60
C GLY A 34 9.43 -8.04 -26.52
N THR A 35 8.55 -7.65 -25.60
CA THR A 35 8.08 -6.26 -25.49
C THR A 35 7.87 -5.89 -24.03
N ARG A 36 8.80 -5.11 -23.46
CA ARG A 36 8.67 -4.52 -22.12
C ARG A 36 7.50 -3.53 -22.13
N SER A 37 6.37 -3.89 -21.56
CA SER A 37 5.25 -2.97 -21.37
C SER A 37 5.24 -2.46 -19.93
N THR A 38 5.12 -1.15 -19.73
CA THR A 38 4.93 -0.53 -18.40
C THR A 38 3.67 -1.05 -17.70
N TYR A 39 2.71 -1.59 -18.45
CA TYR A 39 1.50 -2.24 -17.95
C TYR A 39 1.81 -3.50 -17.13
N ASP A 40 2.81 -4.28 -17.53
CA ASP A 40 3.16 -5.54 -16.86
C ASP A 40 3.82 -5.25 -15.51
N LEU A 41 4.66 -4.22 -15.45
CA LEU A 41 5.28 -3.76 -14.20
C LEU A 41 4.23 -3.26 -13.20
N VAL A 42 3.25 -2.46 -13.64
CA VAL A 42 2.17 -1.95 -12.75
C VAL A 42 1.31 -3.10 -12.23
N THR A 43 0.97 -4.06 -13.10
CA THR A 43 0.14 -5.21 -12.72
C THR A 43 0.86 -6.10 -11.70
N TRP A 44 2.13 -6.42 -11.97
CA TRP A 44 2.98 -7.17 -11.05
C TRP A 44 3.13 -6.46 -9.71
N ARG A 45 3.46 -5.17 -9.73
CA ARG A 45 3.67 -4.36 -8.52
C ARG A 45 2.42 -4.33 -7.65
N ARG A 46 1.24 -4.15 -8.25
CA ARG A 46 -0.03 -4.18 -7.52
C ARG A 46 -0.30 -5.53 -6.88
N ALA A 47 -0.17 -6.62 -7.63
CA ALA A 47 -0.37 -7.97 -7.10
C ALA A 47 0.63 -8.32 -5.98
N ARG A 48 1.89 -7.91 -6.14
CA ARG A 48 2.93 -8.08 -5.13
C ARG A 48 2.60 -7.28 -3.87
N SER A 49 2.18 -6.03 -4.03
CA SER A 49 1.79 -5.16 -2.91
C SER A 49 0.55 -5.68 -2.18
N ASP A 50 -0.45 -6.19 -2.91
CA ASP A 50 -1.62 -6.87 -2.35
C ASP A 50 -1.20 -8.04 -1.45
N ALA A 51 -0.30 -8.89 -1.95
CA ALA A 51 0.18 -10.05 -1.19
C ALA A 51 0.95 -9.65 0.07
N LEU A 52 1.86 -8.67 -0.03
CA LEU A 52 2.69 -8.22 1.09
C LEU A 52 1.88 -7.49 2.17
N LEU A 53 0.86 -6.72 1.77
CA LEU A 53 0.03 -5.94 2.68
C LEU A 53 -1.26 -6.65 3.10
N ALA A 54 -1.50 -7.88 2.64
CA ALA A 54 -2.68 -8.66 3.01
C ALA A 54 -2.94 -8.74 4.53
N PRO A 55 -1.93 -8.92 5.42
CA PRO A 55 -2.18 -8.93 6.86
C PRO A 55 -2.67 -7.58 7.40
N VAL A 56 -2.17 -6.47 6.86
CA VAL A 56 -2.61 -5.11 7.24
C VAL A 56 -4.01 -4.85 6.70
N ALA A 57 -4.28 -5.26 5.46
CA ALA A 57 -5.59 -5.15 4.83
C ALA A 57 -6.66 -5.95 5.59
N ALA A 58 -6.32 -7.12 6.14
CA ALA A 58 -7.23 -7.94 6.92
C ALA A 58 -7.63 -7.29 8.26
N ALA A 59 -6.75 -6.48 8.86
CA ALA A 59 -7.05 -5.70 10.07
C ALA A 59 -7.77 -4.37 9.77
N ALA A 60 -7.68 -3.89 8.52
CA ALA A 60 -8.24 -2.61 8.12
C ALA A 60 -9.75 -2.67 7.88
N ARG A 61 -10.43 -1.57 8.23
CA ARG A 61 -11.84 -1.31 7.86
C ARG A 61 -12.00 -0.87 6.42
N GLY A 62 -10.93 -0.40 5.80
CA GLY A 62 -10.90 0.01 4.40
C GLY A 62 -9.46 0.24 3.93
N GLN A 63 -9.27 0.17 2.62
CA GLN A 63 -8.01 0.51 1.97
C GLN A 63 -8.26 1.37 0.72
N VAL A 64 -7.34 2.27 0.43
CA VAL A 64 -7.35 3.13 -0.76
C VAL A 64 -5.96 3.13 -1.39
N LEU A 65 -5.90 2.97 -2.72
CA LEU A 65 -4.69 3.18 -3.48
C LEU A 65 -4.44 4.69 -3.60
N LEU A 66 -3.28 5.15 -3.16
CA LEU A 66 -2.85 6.54 -3.29
C LEU A 66 -2.11 6.73 -4.62
N PRO A 67 -2.04 7.97 -5.15
CA PRO A 67 -1.26 8.23 -6.36
C PRO A 67 0.21 7.82 -6.19
N ASP A 68 0.69 7.03 -7.14
CA ASP A 68 2.09 6.66 -7.28
C ASP A 68 2.94 7.92 -7.53
N ARG A 69 4.14 7.99 -6.97
CA ARG A 69 5.10 9.06 -7.30
C ARG A 69 6.09 8.63 -8.37
N VAL A 70 6.48 7.35 -8.35
CA VAL A 70 7.36 6.72 -9.34
C VAL A 70 6.84 5.32 -9.69
N PRO A 71 7.21 4.73 -10.85
CA PRO A 71 6.67 3.45 -11.30
C PRO A 71 6.94 2.26 -10.37
N THR A 72 8.02 2.32 -9.60
CA THR A 72 8.46 1.28 -8.65
C THR A 72 7.92 1.47 -7.23
N GLU A 73 7.08 2.48 -7.01
CA GLU A 73 6.43 2.72 -5.72
C GLU A 73 4.96 2.30 -5.78
N GLU A 74 4.50 1.68 -4.69
CA GLU A 74 3.07 1.52 -4.41
C GLU A 74 2.75 2.19 -3.07
N ARG A 75 1.74 3.06 -3.06
CA ARG A 75 1.30 3.77 -1.84
C ARG A 75 -0.14 3.41 -1.52
N ARG A 76 -0.39 3.00 -0.28
CA ARG A 76 -1.73 2.63 0.20
C ARG A 76 -2.06 3.33 1.49
N ALA A 77 -3.30 3.79 1.60
CA ALA A 77 -3.89 4.23 2.86
C ALA A 77 -4.75 3.09 3.43
N PHE A 78 -4.61 2.83 4.72
CA PHE A 78 -5.42 1.88 5.48
C PHE A 78 -6.18 2.62 6.56
N LEU A 79 -7.48 2.35 6.67
CA LEU A 79 -8.31 2.82 7.77
C LEU A 79 -8.32 1.76 8.86
N LEU A 80 -7.67 2.04 9.98
CA LEU A 80 -7.45 1.09 11.08
C LEU A 80 -8.05 1.62 12.39
N PRO A 81 -8.52 0.74 13.29
CA PRO A 81 -8.65 1.10 14.70
C PRO A 81 -7.33 1.64 15.26
N HIS A 82 -7.40 2.65 16.12
CA HIS A 82 -6.20 3.28 16.69
C HIS A 82 -5.30 2.27 17.44
N GLU A 83 -5.90 1.27 18.08
CA GLU A 83 -5.19 0.19 18.80
C GLU A 83 -4.36 -0.72 17.88
N ASP A 84 -4.76 -0.88 16.61
CA ASP A 84 -4.09 -1.77 15.65
C ASP A 84 -2.90 -1.11 14.93
N VAL A 85 -2.71 0.21 15.11
CA VAL A 85 -1.67 1.00 14.41
C VAL A 85 -0.27 0.46 14.69
N ALA A 86 0.03 0.10 15.94
CA ALA A 86 1.34 -0.39 16.32
C ALA A 86 1.65 -1.74 15.62
N SER A 87 0.67 -2.63 15.60
CA SER A 87 0.76 -3.93 14.93
C SER A 87 0.92 -3.78 13.42
N ALA A 88 0.11 -2.92 12.78
CA ALA A 88 0.22 -2.64 11.35
C ALA A 88 1.60 -2.07 10.98
N ARG A 89 2.12 -1.12 11.76
CA ARG A 89 3.46 -0.57 11.57
C ARG A 89 4.54 -1.65 11.68
N ALA A 90 4.45 -2.51 12.69
CA ALA A 90 5.42 -3.60 12.88
C ALA A 90 5.42 -4.55 11.67
N VAL A 91 4.24 -4.91 11.15
CA VAL A 91 4.12 -5.73 9.93
C VAL A 91 4.77 -5.04 8.73
N ILE A 92 4.44 -3.76 8.47
CA ILE A 92 4.99 -3.01 7.33
C ILE A 92 6.52 -2.93 7.43
N THR A 93 7.06 -2.55 8.59
CA THR A 93 8.51 -2.44 8.80
C THR A 93 9.23 -3.79 8.64
N ALA A 94 8.60 -4.90 9.04
CA ALA A 94 9.19 -6.23 8.88
C ALA A 94 9.35 -6.64 7.40
N LEU A 95 8.53 -6.10 6.48
CA LEU A 95 8.64 -6.41 5.05
C LEU A 95 9.99 -6.01 4.45
N THR A 96 10.64 -4.98 4.99
CA THR A 96 12.00 -4.59 4.55
C THR A 96 13.00 -5.72 4.69
N HIS A 97 12.91 -6.48 5.77
CA HIS A 97 13.83 -7.59 6.02
C HIS A 97 13.37 -8.89 5.39
N LEU A 98 12.05 -9.12 5.29
CA LEU A 98 11.49 -10.41 4.85
C LEU A 98 11.30 -10.51 3.34
N ALA A 99 11.07 -9.39 2.67
CA ALA A 99 10.68 -9.37 1.26
C ALA A 99 11.60 -8.51 0.40
N GLY A 100 12.68 -7.94 0.96
CA GLY A 100 13.67 -7.15 0.22
C GLY A 100 13.14 -5.83 -0.35
N VAL A 101 11.96 -5.36 0.11
CA VAL A 101 11.33 -4.13 -0.37
C VAL A 101 11.58 -2.99 0.61
N GLU A 102 11.93 -1.79 0.13
CA GLU A 102 12.00 -0.66 1.05
C GLU A 102 10.59 -0.29 1.51
N THR A 103 10.39 -0.11 2.82
CA THR A 103 9.09 0.27 3.36
C THR A 103 9.12 1.56 4.15
N GLU A 104 8.06 2.35 4.02
CA GLU A 104 7.81 3.53 4.83
C GLU A 104 6.38 3.47 5.37
N CYS A 105 6.21 3.80 6.65
CA CYS A 105 4.92 3.79 7.33
C CYS A 105 4.64 5.15 7.99
N THR A 106 3.63 5.87 7.51
CA THR A 106 3.24 7.20 8.04
C THR A 106 1.91 7.11 8.78
N GLY A 107 1.80 7.77 9.93
CA GLY A 107 0.59 7.85 10.76
C GLY A 107 0.82 7.59 12.24
N PRO A 108 -0.23 7.54 13.07
CA PRO A 108 -1.64 7.68 12.69
C PRO A 108 -1.95 9.09 12.14
N LEU A 109 -2.77 9.15 11.10
CA LEU A 109 -3.24 10.37 10.45
C LEU A 109 -4.76 10.51 10.61
N PRO A 110 -5.30 11.73 10.47
CA PRO A 110 -6.73 11.90 10.25
C PRO A 110 -7.17 11.14 8.98
N PRO A 111 -8.35 10.48 8.97
CA PRO A 111 -8.79 9.58 7.89
C PRO A 111 -9.31 10.31 6.64
N VAL A 112 -8.55 11.30 6.15
CA VAL A 112 -8.95 12.20 5.06
C VAL A 112 -9.20 11.46 3.74
N SER A 113 -8.48 10.37 3.46
CA SER A 113 -8.66 9.59 2.23
C SER A 113 -9.98 8.80 2.21
N PHE A 114 -10.66 8.72 3.36
CA PHE A 114 -11.89 7.95 3.54
C PHE A 114 -13.12 8.84 3.79
N VAL A 115 -12.94 10.17 3.83
CA VAL A 115 -14.06 11.10 3.94
C VAL A 115 -14.56 11.44 2.52
N PRO A 116 -15.85 11.25 2.20
CA PRO A 116 -16.39 11.68 0.92
C PRO A 116 -16.24 13.19 0.77
N ALA A 117 -15.89 13.65 -0.44
CA ALA A 117 -15.80 15.08 -0.72
C ALA A 117 -17.14 15.76 -0.40
N PRO A 118 -17.13 16.98 0.18
CA PRO A 118 -18.37 17.72 0.39
C PRO A 118 -19.06 17.93 -0.95
N PRO A 119 -20.40 17.86 -1.01
CA PRO A 119 -21.13 18.18 -2.23
C PRO A 119 -20.82 19.63 -2.64
N ILE A 120 -20.51 19.80 -3.93
CA ILE A 120 -20.19 21.08 -4.58
C ILE A 120 -21.46 21.90 -4.74
#